data_AF-A0A2N4YSN2-F1
#
_entry.id   AF-A0A2N4YSN2-F1
#
_cell.length_a   1.000
_cell.length_b   1.000
_cell.length_c   1.000
_cell.angle_alpha   90.00
_cell.angle_beta   90.00
_cell.angle_gamma   90.00
#
_symmetry.space_group_name_H-M   'P 1'
#
loop_
_entity.id
_entity.type
_entity.pdbx_description
1 polymer ?
#
loop_
_entity_poly.entity_id
_entity_poly.type
_entity_poly.pdbx_seq_one_letter_code
_entity_poly.pdbx_strand_id
1 'polypeptide(L)'
;AREITALLPLLTENYDLSNDVLYTAQKRGSVLLNAMLDGVKPEANPNVRWLLLVAHDTNIAMVRTLMNFSWQLPGYSRGNIPPGSSLVLERWRNAKSGERYLRVYFQAQGLDDLRRLQTPDAQHPMLRQEWRQPGCRQTDVGTLCPFQAAITALGQRIDRSSAPAVAMVLP
;
A
#
# COMPACT_ATOMS: atom_id res chain seq x y z
N ALA A 1 -5.34 -16.99 17.91
CA ALA A 1 -5.46 -15.55 17.56
C ALA A 1 -6.36 -14.66 18.46
N ARG A 2 -7.51 -15.12 18.99
CA ARG A 2 -8.59 -14.24 19.50
C ARG A 2 -8.19 -13.21 20.57
N GLU A 3 -7.40 -13.60 21.55
CA GLU A 3 -6.94 -12.69 22.62
C GLU A 3 -6.03 -11.58 22.08
N ILE A 4 -5.12 -11.92 21.16
CA ILE A 4 -4.24 -10.93 20.50
C ILE A 4 -5.10 -9.93 19.73
N THR A 5 -6.06 -10.41 18.92
CA THR A 5 -6.96 -9.55 18.15
C THR A 5 -7.70 -8.53 19.04
N ALA A 6 -8.09 -8.93 20.24
CA ALA A 6 -8.80 -8.06 21.18
C ALA A 6 -7.93 -6.90 21.74
N LEU A 7 -6.60 -7.04 21.71
CA LEU A 7 -5.66 -6.01 22.19
C LEU A 7 -5.24 -5.02 21.09
N LEU A 8 -5.38 -5.40 19.81
CA LEU A 8 -4.95 -4.58 18.68
C LEU A 8 -5.61 -3.19 18.57
N PRO A 9 -6.82 -2.91 19.09
CA PRO A 9 -7.35 -1.55 19.12
C PRO A 9 -6.44 -0.53 19.81
N LEU A 10 -5.69 -0.94 20.85
CA LEU A 10 -4.71 -0.06 21.52
C LEU A 10 -3.56 0.32 20.57
N LEU A 11 -3.14 -0.63 19.73
CA LEU A 11 -2.12 -0.38 18.72
C LEU A 11 -2.66 0.57 17.63
N THR A 12 -3.89 0.37 17.18
CA THR A 12 -4.55 1.29 16.22
C THR A 12 -4.59 2.71 16.77
N GLU A 13 -5.01 2.90 18.01
CA GLU A 13 -5.10 4.24 18.61
C GLU A 13 -3.72 4.91 18.70
N ASN A 14 -2.67 4.17 19.07
CA ASN A 14 -1.31 4.71 19.05
C ASN A 14 -0.87 5.13 17.64
N TYR A 15 -1.20 4.35 16.61
CA TYR A 15 -0.92 4.70 15.21
C TYR A 15 -1.66 5.96 14.76
N ASP A 16 -2.95 6.07 15.10
CA ASP A 16 -3.80 7.23 14.79
C ASP A 16 -3.21 8.52 15.37
N LEU A 17 -2.62 8.44 16.57
CA LEU A 17 -2.04 9.57 17.29
C LEU A 17 -0.54 9.78 17.03
N SER A 18 0.08 8.98 16.15
CA SER A 18 1.52 9.08 15.82
C SER A 18 1.80 9.09 14.32
N ASN A 19 2.00 7.92 13.72
CA ASN A 19 2.43 7.77 12.33
C ASN A 19 1.34 8.18 11.33
N ASP A 20 0.06 8.04 11.70
CA ASP A 20 -1.07 8.41 10.86
C ASP A 20 -1.52 9.88 11.05
N VAL A 21 -0.83 10.65 11.90
CA VAL A 21 -1.03 12.10 11.98
C VAL A 21 -0.53 12.72 10.67
N LEU A 22 -1.42 13.45 9.98
CA LEU A 22 -1.16 13.95 8.62
C LEU A 22 0.14 14.76 8.52
N TYR A 23 0.41 15.65 9.47
CA TYR A 23 1.65 16.43 9.48
C TYR A 23 2.89 15.52 9.52
N THR A 24 2.91 14.53 10.43
CA THR A 24 4.01 13.56 10.56
C THR A 24 4.19 12.78 9.26
N ALA A 25 3.08 12.25 8.70
CA ALA A 25 3.09 11.50 7.46
C ALA A 25 3.58 12.36 6.26
N GLN A 26 3.20 13.63 6.21
CA GLN A 26 3.67 14.57 5.19
C GLN A 26 5.17 14.80 5.27
N LYS A 27 5.70 15.12 6.45
CA LYS A 27 7.12 15.43 6.60
C LYS A 27 8.04 14.21 6.42
N ARG A 28 7.56 13.01 6.76
CA ARG A 28 8.41 11.80 6.83
C ARG A 28 8.07 10.72 5.81
N GLY A 29 6.87 10.75 5.22
CA GLY A 29 6.39 9.75 4.26
C GLY A 29 6.31 10.25 2.81
N SER A 30 6.31 11.58 2.57
CA SER A 30 6.14 12.15 1.22
C SER A 30 7.21 11.69 0.24
N VAL A 31 8.47 11.63 0.67
CA VAL A 31 9.59 11.14 -0.16
C VAL A 31 9.37 9.70 -0.64
N LEU A 32 8.88 8.81 0.23
CA LEU A 32 8.66 7.41 -0.11
C LEU A 32 7.44 7.25 -1.03
N LEU A 33 6.32 7.89 -0.71
CA LEU A 33 5.14 7.82 -1.58
C LEU A 33 5.44 8.41 -2.96
N ASN A 34 6.18 9.53 -3.04
CA ASN A 34 6.59 10.08 -4.32
C ASN A 34 7.42 9.08 -5.13
N ALA A 35 8.42 8.46 -4.50
CA ALA A 35 9.27 7.46 -5.15
C ALA A 35 8.48 6.21 -5.61
N MET A 36 7.48 5.77 -4.84
CA MET A 36 6.60 4.65 -5.22
C MET A 36 5.68 5.00 -6.41
N LEU A 37 5.08 6.20 -6.40
CA LEU A 37 4.22 6.67 -7.50
C LEU A 37 5.02 6.90 -8.79
N ASP A 38 6.27 7.37 -8.68
CA ASP A 38 7.17 7.49 -9.83
C ASP A 38 7.64 6.11 -10.32
N GLY A 39 7.96 5.20 -9.40
CA GLY A 39 8.40 3.83 -9.71
C GLY A 39 7.35 2.99 -10.45
N VAL A 40 6.06 3.27 -10.26
CA VAL A 40 4.97 2.59 -10.97
C VAL A 40 4.62 3.25 -12.32
N LYS A 41 5.26 4.36 -12.71
CA LYS A 41 5.09 4.97 -14.04
C LYS A 41 5.89 4.24 -15.12
N PRO A 42 5.46 4.29 -16.40
CA PRO A 42 6.09 3.52 -17.48
C PRO A 42 7.58 3.84 -17.70
N GLU A 43 7.99 5.07 -17.42
CA GLU A 43 9.33 5.62 -17.63
C GLU A 43 10.21 5.62 -16.36
N ALA A 44 9.89 4.76 -15.40
CA ALA A 44 10.64 4.62 -14.15
C ALA A 44 12.08 4.10 -14.36
N ASN A 45 12.99 4.54 -13.50
CA ASN A 45 14.36 4.05 -13.39
C ASN A 45 14.58 3.49 -11.97
N PRO A 46 15.02 2.22 -11.79
CA PRO A 46 15.42 1.26 -12.82
C PRO A 46 14.26 0.70 -13.64
N ASN A 47 14.55 0.32 -14.89
CA ASN A 47 13.58 -0.34 -15.77
C ASN A 47 13.45 -1.84 -15.38
N VAL A 48 12.73 -2.09 -14.30
CA VAL A 48 12.48 -3.43 -13.75
C VAL A 48 11.00 -3.78 -13.79
N ARG A 49 10.69 -5.08 -13.85
CA ARG A 49 9.30 -5.56 -13.78
C ARG A 49 8.72 -5.50 -12.37
N TRP A 50 9.57 -5.64 -11.37
CA TRP A 50 9.19 -5.62 -9.97
C TRP A 50 10.22 -4.81 -9.18
N LEU A 51 9.77 -3.70 -8.59
CA LEU A 51 10.50 -2.94 -7.61
C LEU A 51 10.01 -3.36 -6.21
N LEU A 52 10.90 -3.95 -5.41
CA LEU A 52 10.62 -4.36 -4.04
C LEU A 52 11.38 -3.46 -3.07
N LEU A 53 10.64 -2.71 -2.25
CA LEU A 53 11.18 -1.87 -1.18
C LEU A 53 10.86 -2.52 0.17
N VAL A 54 11.88 -2.79 0.97
CA VAL A 54 11.74 -3.38 2.31
C VAL A 54 12.10 -2.32 3.34
N ALA A 55 11.17 -2.03 4.24
CA ALA A 55 11.28 -0.97 5.23
C ALA A 55 10.50 -1.36 6.51
N HIS A 56 10.02 -0.38 7.26
CA HIS A 56 9.29 -0.60 8.52
C HIS A 56 7.79 -0.35 8.36
N ASP A 57 7.02 -0.82 9.34
CA ASP A 57 5.59 -0.54 9.51
C ASP A 57 5.30 0.98 9.55
N THR A 58 6.15 1.76 10.22
CA THR A 58 6.07 3.23 10.27
C THR A 58 6.06 3.84 8.86
N ASN A 59 6.86 3.33 7.93
CA ASN A 59 6.88 3.79 6.54
C ASN A 59 5.55 3.51 5.85
N ILE A 60 5.01 2.29 6.01
CA ILE A 60 3.73 1.90 5.41
C ILE A 60 2.58 2.75 5.99
N ALA A 61 2.56 3.00 7.29
CA ALA A 61 1.55 3.84 7.95
C ALA A 61 1.55 5.28 7.44
N MET A 62 2.73 5.90 7.30
CA MET A 62 2.80 7.25 6.73
C MET A 62 2.36 7.27 5.26
N VAL A 63 2.80 6.29 4.46
CA VAL A 63 2.42 6.19 3.04
C VAL A 63 0.91 6.00 2.86
N ARG A 64 0.28 5.07 3.58
CA ARG A 64 -1.17 4.83 3.47
C ARG A 64 -2.02 6.01 3.96
N THR A 65 -1.52 6.76 4.95
CA THR A 65 -2.14 7.99 5.43
C THR A 65 -2.14 9.09 4.36
N LEU A 66 -1.01 9.27 3.64
CA LEU A 66 -0.94 10.19 2.50
C LEU A 66 -1.84 9.76 1.34
N MET A 67 -1.93 8.45 1.08
CA MET A 67 -2.83 7.87 0.07
C MET A 67 -4.32 7.96 0.45
N ASN A 68 -4.63 8.37 1.68
CA ASN A 68 -5.97 8.29 2.26
C ASN A 68 -6.58 6.88 2.13
N PHE A 69 -5.74 5.85 2.30
CA PHE A 69 -6.13 4.45 2.16
C PHE A 69 -6.16 3.78 3.53
N SER A 70 -7.35 3.35 3.96
CA SER A 70 -7.57 2.64 5.22
C SER A 70 -8.08 1.24 4.95
N TRP A 71 -7.66 0.27 5.76
CA TRP A 71 -8.07 -1.12 5.67
C TRP A 71 -8.37 -1.72 7.05
N GLN A 72 -9.08 -2.83 7.05
CA GLN A 72 -9.23 -3.71 8.19
C GLN A 72 -9.33 -5.15 7.70
N LEU A 73 -8.26 -5.92 7.92
CA LEU A 73 -8.19 -7.33 7.50
C LEU A 73 -8.82 -8.24 8.57
N PRO A 74 -9.40 -9.40 8.21
CA PRO A 74 -9.95 -10.35 9.17
C PRO A 74 -8.95 -10.71 10.26
N GLY A 75 -9.38 -10.64 11.54
CA GLY A 75 -8.52 -10.93 12.68
C GLY A 75 -7.60 -9.79 13.13
N TYR A 76 -7.61 -8.64 12.44
CA TYR A 76 -6.83 -7.46 12.78
C TYR A 76 -7.73 -6.24 13.05
N SER A 77 -7.23 -5.30 13.86
CA SER A 77 -7.86 -3.97 14.01
C SER A 77 -7.61 -3.11 12.76
N ARG A 78 -8.33 -1.99 12.64
CA ARG A 78 -8.16 -1.05 11.53
C ARG A 78 -6.71 -0.61 11.41
N GLY A 79 -6.18 -0.65 10.19
CA GLY A 79 -4.87 -0.12 9.86
C GLY A 79 -3.68 -0.90 10.39
N ASN A 80 -3.90 -2.09 10.99
CA ASN A 80 -2.81 -2.92 11.44
C ASN A 80 -1.88 -3.30 10.27
N ILE A 81 -0.57 -3.32 10.54
CA ILE A 81 0.49 -3.65 9.57
C ILE A 81 1.25 -4.88 10.09
N PRO A 82 0.81 -6.11 9.78
CA PRO A 82 1.45 -7.33 10.25
C PRO A 82 2.88 -7.50 9.71
N PRO A 83 3.73 -8.32 10.35
CA PRO A 83 5.05 -8.63 9.83
C PRO A 83 4.97 -9.32 8.46
N GLY A 84 5.85 -8.92 7.53
CA GLY A 84 5.87 -9.44 6.16
C GLY A 84 4.69 -9.01 5.28
N SER A 85 3.81 -8.12 5.78
CA SER A 85 2.76 -7.51 4.97
C SER A 85 3.33 -6.49 3.97
N SER A 86 2.55 -6.17 2.93
CA SER A 86 3.00 -5.26 1.87
C SER A 86 1.86 -4.39 1.35
N LEU A 87 2.17 -3.13 1.08
CA LEU A 87 1.37 -2.24 0.24
C LEU A 87 1.89 -2.32 -1.20
N VAL A 88 1.00 -2.61 -2.15
CA VAL A 88 1.37 -2.91 -3.54
C VAL A 88 0.65 -1.98 -4.51
N LEU A 89 1.41 -1.50 -5.51
CA LEU A 89 0.90 -0.73 -6.65
C LEU A 89 1.25 -1.52 -7.92
N GLU A 90 0.24 -1.91 -8.70
CA GLU A 90 0.42 -2.65 -9.95
C GLU A 90 -0.06 -1.81 -11.13
N ARG A 91 0.80 -1.66 -12.15
CA ARG A 91 0.42 -1.04 -13.42
C ARG A 91 -0.09 -2.10 -14.39
N TRP A 92 -1.39 -2.04 -14.67
CA TRP A 92 -2.07 -2.91 -15.62
C TRP A 92 -2.25 -2.21 -16.98
N ARG A 93 -2.38 -3.01 -18.05
CA ARG A 93 -2.63 -2.51 -19.40
C ARG A 93 -3.74 -3.32 -20.06
N ASN A 94 -4.73 -2.64 -20.62
CA ASN A 94 -5.70 -3.25 -21.51
C ASN A 94 -5.00 -3.64 -22.81
N ALA A 95 -4.96 -4.93 -23.13
CA ALA A 95 -4.25 -5.43 -24.31
C ALA A 95 -4.86 -4.96 -25.64
N LYS A 96 -6.15 -4.61 -25.67
CA LYS A 96 -6.86 -4.18 -26.89
C LYS A 96 -6.68 -2.69 -27.17
N SER A 97 -6.84 -1.85 -26.14
CA SER A 97 -6.79 -0.38 -26.29
C SER A 97 -5.44 0.25 -25.93
N GLY A 98 -4.57 -0.49 -25.24
CA GLY A 98 -3.32 0.05 -24.70
C GLY A 98 -3.50 0.93 -23.45
N GLU A 99 -4.74 1.19 -23.02
CA GLU A 99 -5.03 1.99 -21.82
C GLU A 99 -4.40 1.38 -20.58
N ARG A 100 -3.89 2.25 -19.71
CA ARG A 100 -3.24 1.87 -18.46
C ARG A 100 -4.17 2.07 -17.27
N TYR A 101 -4.04 1.14 -16.33
CA TYR A 101 -4.78 1.14 -15.07
C TYR A 101 -3.81 0.93 -13.90
N LEU A 102 -4.21 1.37 -12.73
CA LEU A 102 -3.51 1.15 -11.48
C LEU A 102 -4.39 0.28 -10.58
N ARG A 103 -3.82 -0.79 -10.03
CA ARG A 103 -4.39 -1.54 -8.92
C ARG A 103 -3.57 -1.25 -7.67
N VAL A 104 -4.23 -1.00 -6.55
CA VAL A 104 -3.57 -0.71 -5.28
C VAL A 104 -4.20 -1.54 -4.19
N TYR A 105 -3.39 -2.23 -3.40
CA TYR A 105 -3.90 -3.06 -2.30
C TYR A 105 -2.89 -3.22 -1.18
N PHE A 106 -3.42 -3.53 0.00
CA PHE A 106 -2.64 -4.00 1.13
C PHE A 106 -2.91 -5.49 1.34
N GLN A 107 -1.88 -6.27 1.65
CA GLN A 107 -2.02 -7.71 1.92
C GLN A 107 -1.18 -8.18 3.09
N ALA A 108 -1.68 -9.17 3.81
CA ALA A 108 -1.01 -9.83 4.93
C ALA A 108 -1.50 -11.27 5.12
N GLN A 109 -0.79 -12.05 5.93
CA GLN A 109 -1.28 -13.34 6.42
C GLN A 109 -2.06 -13.17 7.72
N GLY A 110 -2.97 -14.11 8.01
CA GLY A 110 -3.68 -14.17 9.29
C GLY A 110 -2.74 -14.46 10.47
N LEU A 111 -3.14 -14.10 11.69
CA LEU A 111 -2.35 -14.35 12.91
C LEU A 111 -2.02 -15.84 13.10
N ASP A 112 -3.00 -16.72 12.88
CA ASP A 112 -2.80 -18.17 13.05
C ASP A 112 -2.01 -18.77 11.87
N ASP A 113 -2.12 -18.23 10.65
CA ASP A 113 -1.30 -18.63 9.50
C ASP A 113 0.19 -18.32 9.73
N LEU A 114 0.47 -17.10 10.22
CA LEU A 114 1.82 -16.69 10.62
C LEU A 114 2.36 -17.62 11.72
N ARG A 115 1.56 -17.90 12.75
CA ARG A 115 1.96 -18.78 13.86
C ARG A 115 2.28 -20.20 13.38
N ARG A 116 1.54 -20.69 12.38
CA ARG A 116 1.66 -22.07 11.86
C ARG A 116 2.65 -22.18 10.70
N LEU A 117 3.26 -21.09 10.26
CA LEU A 117 4.07 -21.04 9.04
C LEU A 117 3.29 -21.59 7.83
N GLN A 118 1.98 -21.32 7.78
CA GLN A 118 1.13 -21.73 6.68
C GLN A 118 1.62 -21.05 5.40
N THR A 119 1.78 -21.82 4.32
CA THR A 119 2.11 -21.24 3.02
C THR A 119 0.85 -20.64 2.43
N PRO A 120 0.88 -19.38 1.93
CA PRO A 120 -0.28 -18.79 1.29
C PRO A 120 -0.52 -19.44 -0.06
N ASP A 121 -1.66 -20.12 -0.21
CA ASP A 121 -2.06 -20.86 -1.40
C ASP A 121 -3.54 -20.60 -1.74
N ALA A 122 -4.16 -21.42 -2.61
CA ALA A 122 -5.57 -21.24 -2.99
C ALA A 122 -6.54 -21.54 -1.84
N GLN A 123 -6.15 -22.39 -0.89
CA GLN A 123 -6.95 -22.79 0.27
C GLN A 123 -6.75 -21.82 1.45
N HIS A 124 -5.55 -21.25 1.58
CA HIS A 124 -5.17 -20.26 2.58
C HIS A 124 -4.64 -18.99 1.90
N PRO A 125 -5.48 -18.24 1.19
CA PRO A 125 -5.03 -17.07 0.44
C PRO A 125 -4.58 -15.95 1.39
N MET A 126 -3.69 -15.09 0.90
CA MET A 126 -3.38 -13.82 1.57
C MET A 126 -4.66 -13.01 1.83
N LEU A 127 -4.78 -12.47 3.04
CA LEU A 127 -5.80 -11.46 3.34
C LEU A 127 -5.46 -10.20 2.53
N ARG A 128 -6.45 -9.62 1.86
CA ARG A 128 -6.24 -8.48 0.96
C ARG A 128 -7.39 -7.47 1.04
N GLN A 129 -7.05 -6.19 0.97
CA GLN A 129 -8.01 -5.12 0.75
C GLN A 129 -7.49 -4.19 -0.34
N GLU A 130 -8.37 -3.80 -1.26
CA GLU A 130 -8.03 -2.96 -2.41
C GLU A 130 -8.51 -1.52 -2.19
N TRP A 131 -7.69 -0.56 -2.61
CA TRP A 131 -8.07 0.85 -2.69
C TRP A 131 -8.91 1.09 -3.94
N ARG A 132 -9.88 2.00 -3.85
CA ARG A 132 -10.74 2.39 -4.97
C ARG A 132 -11.22 3.83 -4.86
N GLN A 133 -11.58 4.40 -6.00
CA GLN A 133 -12.26 5.68 -6.14
C GLN A 133 -13.32 5.60 -7.26
N PRO A 134 -14.18 6.62 -7.45
CA PRO A 134 -15.06 6.67 -8.60
C PRO A 134 -14.30 6.49 -9.93
N GLY A 135 -14.84 5.65 -10.82
CA GLY A 135 -14.22 5.31 -12.10
C GLY A 135 -13.36 4.04 -12.10
N CYS A 136 -13.02 3.48 -10.93
CA CYS A 136 -12.42 2.15 -10.87
C CYS A 136 -13.43 1.06 -11.26
N ARG A 137 -12.94 -0.06 -11.81
CA ARG A 137 -13.75 -1.18 -12.30
C ARG A 137 -13.27 -2.48 -11.68
N GLN A 138 -14.20 -3.35 -11.30
CA GLN A 138 -13.87 -4.73 -10.93
C GLN A 138 -13.58 -5.54 -12.18
N THR A 139 -12.53 -6.37 -12.11
CA THR A 139 -12.08 -7.26 -13.19
C THR A 139 -11.62 -8.59 -12.60
N ASP A 140 -11.36 -9.58 -13.44
CA ASP A 140 -10.85 -10.89 -13.01
C ASP A 140 -9.47 -10.82 -12.31
N VAL A 141 -8.72 -9.73 -12.52
CA VAL A 141 -7.42 -9.49 -11.89
C VAL A 141 -7.49 -8.51 -10.71
N GLY A 142 -8.70 -8.12 -10.29
CA GLY A 142 -8.96 -7.20 -9.18
C GLY A 142 -9.47 -5.82 -9.60
N THR A 143 -9.47 -4.87 -8.66
CA THR A 143 -9.95 -3.49 -8.88
C THR A 143 -8.95 -2.67 -9.70
N LEU A 144 -9.32 -2.30 -10.93
CA LEU A 144 -8.51 -1.47 -11.81
C LEU A 144 -9.03 -0.03 -11.87
N CYS A 145 -8.18 0.94 -11.52
CA CYS A 145 -8.48 2.37 -11.56
C CYS A 145 -7.79 3.04 -12.76
N PRO A 146 -8.42 4.01 -13.46
CA PRO A 146 -7.76 4.75 -14.53
C PRO A 146 -6.44 5.36 -14.06
N PHE A 147 -5.33 5.03 -14.72
CA PHE A 147 -3.98 5.21 -14.17
C PHE A 147 -3.70 6.65 -13.72
N GLN A 148 -3.91 7.64 -14.61
CA GLN A 148 -3.59 9.04 -14.29
C GLN A 148 -4.47 9.59 -13.15
N ALA A 149 -5.76 9.27 -13.15
CA ALA A 149 -6.68 9.71 -12.10
C ALA A 149 -6.31 9.11 -10.74
N ALA A 150 -5.86 7.85 -10.71
CA ALA A 150 -5.42 7.20 -9.49
C ALA A 150 -4.11 7.79 -8.96
N ILE A 151 -3.10 8.01 -9.81
CA ILE A 151 -1.84 8.65 -9.42
C ILE A 151 -2.10 10.05 -8.83
N THR A 152 -2.96 10.85 -9.50
CA THR A 152 -3.32 12.18 -9.01
C THR A 152 -3.96 12.09 -7.63
N ALA A 153 -4.95 11.21 -7.43
CA ALA A 153 -5.66 11.08 -6.16
C ALA A 153 -4.75 10.61 -5.01
N LEU A 154 -3.94 9.59 -5.26
CA LEU A 154 -3.01 9.04 -4.26
C LEU A 154 -1.92 10.03 -3.86
N GLY A 155 -1.54 10.93 -4.77
CA GLY A 155 -0.52 11.96 -4.53
C GLY A 155 -1.04 13.27 -3.90
N GLN A 156 -2.34 13.42 -3.66
CA GLN A 156 -2.94 14.71 -3.26
C GLN A 156 -2.37 15.29 -1.95
N ARG A 157 -1.95 14.43 -1.02
CA ARG A 157 -1.46 14.85 0.30
C ARG A 157 0.05 14.98 0.40
N ILE A 158 0.81 14.70 -0.67
CA ILE A 158 2.27 14.82 -0.68
C ILE A 158 2.67 16.27 -0.41
N ASP A 159 3.51 16.48 0.60
CA ASP A 159 4.23 17.75 0.79
C ASP A 159 5.45 17.77 -0.14
N ARG A 160 5.40 18.63 -1.17
CA ARG A 160 6.47 18.74 -2.17
C ARG A 160 7.80 19.21 -1.59
N SER A 161 7.79 19.97 -0.49
CA SER A 161 9.03 20.37 0.20
C SER A 161 9.70 19.20 0.93
N SER A 162 8.94 18.13 1.20
CA SER A 162 9.39 16.90 1.87
C SER A 162 9.50 15.71 0.92
N ALA A 163 9.50 15.96 -0.40
CA ALA A 163 9.58 14.93 -1.43
C ALA A 163 10.70 15.23 -2.46
N PRO A 164 11.97 15.35 -2.03
CA PRO A 164 13.07 15.46 -2.97
C PRO A 164 13.15 14.20 -3.85
N ALA A 165 13.67 14.34 -5.06
CA ALA A 165 13.93 13.20 -5.93
C ALA A 165 15.00 12.30 -5.31
N VAL A 166 14.78 10.98 -5.37
CA VAL A 166 15.72 9.96 -4.89
C VAL A 166 16.07 9.04 -6.04
N ALA A 167 17.36 8.80 -6.26
CA ALA A 167 17.80 7.75 -7.18
C ALA A 167 17.44 6.38 -6.60
N MET A 168 16.57 5.63 -7.28
CA MET A 168 16.11 4.33 -6.80
C MET A 168 17.20 3.24 -6.93
N VAL A 169 18.19 3.46 -7.80
CA VAL A 169 19.41 2.65 -7.85
C VAL A 169 20.44 3.31 -6.95
N LEU A 170 20.86 2.59 -5.91
CA LEU A 170 21.96 3.01 -5.04
C LEU A 170 23.27 3.04 -5.83
N PRO A 171 24.17 4.01 -5.55
CA PRO A 171 25.47 4.10 -6.22
C PRO A 171 26.36 2.89 -5.95
#